data_AF-A0A257XA76-F1
#
_entry.id   AF-A0A257XA76-F1
#
_cell.length_a   1.000
_cell.length_b   1.000
_cell.length_c   1.000
_cell.angle_alpha   90.00
_cell.angle_beta   90.00
_cell.angle_gamma   90.00
#
_symmetry.space_group_name_H-M   'P 1'
#
loop_
_entity.id
_entity.type
_entity.pdbx_description
1 polymer ?
#
loop_
_entity_poly.entity_id
_entity_poly.type
_entity_poly.pdbx_seq_one_letter_code
_entity_poly.pdbx_strand_id
1 'polypeptide(L)'
;MPKVFAFKNMLSESLLSHLSDQYLTALRAHLEPGSQMNLLAAHELGIEAVNLGLETLDLANLHHRALETLILPDCSPMTRNEMTIRAGVFFTEANVPIEKTHRSALEAGADLLQLQARLGQRTLDLADSNRDLLQGITERLSAEAALENSERISSQLLEESGLLEQQMKEITRQILAADEVERKKMSLQLHDDIGQTLLGIHVRLLALKKQVTAGHVGLAQEIATTQRLVEAAVKTINQFAHEYSISHQP
;
A
#
# COMPACT_ATOMS: atom_id res chain seq x y z
N MET A 1 20.31 -11.88 -56.59
CA MET A 1 18.94 -12.26 -56.20
C MET A 1 18.07 -12.93 -57.29
N PRO A 2 18.21 -12.72 -58.62
CA PRO A 2 17.30 -13.34 -59.60
C PRO A 2 17.49 -14.86 -59.81
N LYS A 3 18.69 -15.41 -59.59
CA LYS A 3 18.96 -16.84 -59.78
C LYS A 3 18.35 -17.76 -58.70
N VAL A 4 18.19 -17.26 -57.47
CA VAL A 4 17.65 -18.06 -56.34
C VAL A 4 16.13 -18.20 -56.46
N PHE A 5 15.44 -17.15 -56.91
CA PHE A 5 14.01 -17.19 -57.23
C PHE A 5 13.70 -18.12 -58.41
N ALA A 6 14.51 -18.07 -59.47
CA ALA A 6 14.35 -18.96 -60.63
C ALA A 6 14.54 -20.44 -60.25
N PHE A 7 15.51 -20.76 -59.39
CA PHE A 7 15.76 -22.13 -58.94
C PHE A 7 14.65 -22.66 -58.03
N LYS A 8 14.11 -21.82 -57.13
CA LYS A 8 12.97 -22.16 -56.27
C LYS A 8 11.69 -22.42 -57.10
N ASN A 9 11.45 -21.63 -58.14
CA ASN A 9 10.31 -21.83 -59.05
C ASN A 9 10.46 -23.09 -59.92
N MET A 10 11.67 -23.38 -60.40
CA MET A 10 11.92 -24.57 -61.22
C MET A 10 11.80 -25.88 -60.40
N LEU A 11 12.23 -25.84 -59.14
CA LEU A 11 12.03 -26.95 -58.20
C LEU A 11 10.54 -27.15 -57.89
N SER A 12 9.77 -26.07 -57.66
CA SER A 12 8.32 -26.19 -57.42
C SER A 12 7.58 -26.73 -58.64
N GLU A 13 7.95 -26.35 -59.86
CA GLU A 13 7.34 -26.90 -61.08
C GLU A 13 7.64 -28.41 -61.24
N SER A 14 8.86 -28.84 -60.94
CA SER A 14 9.24 -30.26 -61.02
C SER A 14 8.52 -31.14 -59.97
N LEU A 15 8.35 -30.63 -58.75
CA LEU A 15 7.66 -31.32 -57.66
C LEU A 15 6.14 -31.39 -57.91
N LEU A 16 5.57 -30.33 -58.46
CA LEU A 16 4.15 -30.27 -58.79
C LEU A 16 3.80 -31.16 -59.99
N SER A 17 4.72 -31.28 -60.96
CA SER A 17 4.62 -32.29 -62.03
C SER A 17 4.69 -33.71 -61.48
N HIS A 18 5.60 -33.97 -60.53
CA HIS A 18 5.74 -35.29 -59.91
C HIS A 18 4.47 -35.69 -59.13
N LEU A 19 3.94 -34.78 -58.31
CA LEU A 19 2.68 -35.00 -57.61
C LEU A 19 1.53 -35.23 -58.59
N SER A 20 1.46 -34.47 -59.69
CA SER A 20 0.44 -34.64 -60.73
C SER A 20 0.50 -36.03 -61.37
N ASP A 21 1.69 -36.55 -61.66
CA ASP A 21 1.88 -37.88 -62.23
C ASP A 21 1.50 -39.00 -61.25
N GLN A 22 1.91 -38.87 -59.98
CA GLN A 22 1.55 -39.80 -58.93
C GLN A 22 0.03 -39.80 -58.68
N TYR A 23 -0.58 -38.63 -58.67
CA TYR A 23 -2.02 -38.47 -58.49
C TYR A 23 -2.81 -39.08 -59.64
N LEU A 24 -2.41 -38.84 -60.89
CA LEU A 24 -3.01 -39.47 -62.07
C LEU A 24 -2.91 -41.00 -61.97
N THR A 25 -1.75 -41.52 -61.59
CA THR A 25 -1.47 -42.96 -61.49
C THR A 25 -2.32 -43.61 -60.39
N ALA A 26 -2.37 -42.99 -59.21
CA ALA A 26 -3.17 -43.47 -58.09
C ALA A 26 -4.67 -43.38 -58.38
N LEU A 27 -5.12 -42.29 -59.01
CA LEU A 27 -6.51 -42.14 -59.42
C LEU A 27 -6.89 -43.20 -60.46
N ARG A 28 -6.05 -43.44 -61.48
CA ARG A 28 -6.28 -44.52 -62.46
C ARG A 28 -6.45 -45.87 -61.78
N ALA A 29 -5.54 -46.23 -60.87
CA ALA A 29 -5.62 -47.49 -60.13
C ALA A 29 -6.88 -47.60 -59.24
N HIS A 30 -7.38 -46.48 -58.72
CA HIS A 30 -8.61 -46.43 -57.93
C HIS A 30 -9.88 -46.58 -58.79
N LEU A 31 -9.83 -46.15 -60.05
CA LEU A 31 -10.96 -46.21 -60.99
C LEU A 31 -11.11 -47.58 -61.69
N GLU A 32 -10.11 -48.46 -61.63
CA GLU A 32 -10.16 -49.79 -62.26
C GLU A 32 -11.26 -50.71 -61.67
N PRO A 33 -11.97 -51.49 -62.51
CA PRO A 33 -12.99 -52.44 -62.05
C PRO A 33 -12.42 -53.47 -61.08
N GLY A 34 -13.06 -53.65 -59.92
CA GLY A 34 -12.63 -54.63 -58.91
C GLY A 34 -11.47 -54.16 -58.02
N SER A 35 -10.98 -52.93 -58.19
CA SER A 35 -10.04 -52.31 -57.26
C SER A 35 -10.67 -52.19 -55.86
N GLN A 36 -9.95 -52.64 -54.83
CA GLN A 36 -10.32 -52.37 -53.44
C GLN A 36 -10.25 -50.85 -53.23
N MET A 37 -11.27 -50.25 -52.62
CA MET A 37 -11.32 -48.81 -52.33
C MET A 37 -10.31 -48.41 -51.24
N ASN A 38 -9.02 -48.68 -51.45
CA ASN A 38 -7.96 -48.26 -50.56
C ASN A 38 -7.72 -46.76 -50.77
N LEU A 39 -8.06 -45.99 -49.74
CA LEU A 39 -7.95 -44.54 -49.73
C LEU A 39 -6.61 -44.04 -49.18
N LEU A 40 -5.72 -44.94 -48.74
CA LEU A 40 -4.40 -44.56 -48.22
C LEU A 40 -3.58 -43.76 -49.24
N ALA A 41 -3.58 -44.18 -50.50
CA ALA A 41 -2.86 -43.46 -51.56
C ALA A 41 -3.40 -42.03 -51.76
N ALA A 42 -4.73 -41.84 -51.68
CA ALA A 42 -5.34 -40.51 -51.75
C ALA A 42 -4.94 -39.66 -50.54
N HIS A 43 -4.93 -40.26 -49.35
CA HIS A 43 -4.52 -39.58 -48.11
C HIS A 43 -3.04 -39.15 -48.13
N GLU A 44 -2.14 -40.02 -48.57
CA GLU A 44 -0.71 -39.74 -48.69
C GLU A 44 -0.43 -38.63 -49.71
N LEU A 45 -1.12 -38.64 -50.85
CA LEU A 45 -1.06 -37.54 -51.82
C LEU A 45 -1.61 -36.23 -51.24
N GLY A 46 -2.62 -36.29 -50.37
CA GLY A 46 -3.10 -35.14 -49.61
C GLY A 46 -2.04 -34.59 -48.63
N ILE A 47 -1.27 -35.46 -47.97
CA ILE A 47 -0.15 -35.05 -47.11
C ILE A 47 0.95 -34.38 -47.94
N GLU A 48 1.30 -34.96 -49.09
CA GLU A 48 2.28 -34.37 -50.01
C GLU A 48 1.80 -33.02 -50.55
N ALA A 49 0.51 -32.90 -50.84
CA ALA A 49 -0.10 -31.65 -51.25
C ALA A 49 0.05 -30.55 -50.19
N VAL A 50 -0.20 -30.88 -48.91
CA VAL A 50 0.05 -29.96 -47.78
C VAL A 50 1.52 -29.54 -47.70
N ASN A 51 2.46 -30.48 -47.87
CA ASN A 51 3.90 -30.17 -47.82
C ASN A 51 4.35 -29.24 -48.95
N LEU A 52 3.68 -29.29 -50.10
CA LEU A 52 3.91 -28.40 -51.23
C LEU A 52 3.13 -27.08 -51.14
N GLY A 53 2.29 -26.92 -50.10
CA GLY A 53 1.48 -25.72 -49.90
C GLY A 53 0.30 -25.59 -50.85
N LEU A 54 -0.18 -26.71 -51.40
CA LEU A 54 -1.37 -26.74 -52.26
C LEU A 54 -2.63 -26.57 -51.42
N GLU A 55 -3.53 -25.70 -51.88
CA GLU A 55 -4.84 -25.49 -51.28
C GLU A 55 -5.91 -26.33 -51.98
N THR A 56 -7.13 -26.35 -51.40
CA THR A 56 -8.29 -27.10 -51.92
C THR A 56 -8.56 -26.83 -53.41
N LEU A 57 -8.36 -25.58 -53.85
CA LEU A 57 -8.52 -25.19 -55.26
C LEU A 57 -7.44 -25.79 -56.16
N ASP A 58 -6.19 -25.83 -55.69
CA ASP A 58 -5.10 -26.40 -56.48
C ASP A 58 -5.28 -27.90 -56.66
N LEU A 59 -5.69 -28.60 -55.59
CA LEU A 59 -6.02 -30.02 -55.67
C LEU A 59 -7.24 -30.29 -56.54
N ALA A 60 -8.24 -29.40 -56.54
CA ALA A 60 -9.40 -29.50 -57.43
C ALA A 60 -9.00 -29.37 -58.91
N ASN A 61 -8.11 -28.43 -59.23
CA ASN A 61 -7.59 -28.26 -60.59
C ASN A 61 -6.77 -29.48 -61.03
N LEU A 62 -5.96 -30.04 -60.14
CA LEU A 62 -5.19 -31.24 -60.39
C LEU A 62 -6.10 -32.45 -60.63
N HIS A 63 -7.13 -32.62 -59.79
CA HIS A 63 -8.13 -33.68 -59.94
C HIS A 63 -8.90 -33.57 -61.25
N HIS A 64 -9.30 -32.37 -61.64
CA HIS A 64 -10.00 -32.11 -62.89
C HIS A 64 -9.16 -32.54 -64.11
N ARG A 65 -7.88 -32.13 -64.18
CA ARG A 65 -6.96 -32.52 -65.25
C ARG A 65 -6.73 -34.04 -65.31
N ALA A 66 -6.62 -34.67 -64.15
CA ALA A 66 -6.49 -36.12 -64.08
C ALA A 66 -7.75 -36.83 -64.62
N LEU A 67 -8.95 -36.31 -64.33
CA LEU A 67 -10.20 -36.84 -64.87
C LEU A 67 -10.34 -36.63 -66.38
N GLU A 68 -9.97 -35.47 -66.92
CA GLU A 68 -9.94 -35.23 -68.37
C GLU A 68 -9.05 -36.25 -69.10
N THR A 69 -7.98 -36.69 -68.45
CA THR A 69 -7.04 -37.67 -68.99
C THR A 69 -7.57 -39.12 -68.88
N LEU A 70 -8.43 -39.42 -67.91
CA LEU A 70 -8.84 -40.80 -67.57
C LEU A 70 -10.26 -41.16 -68.04
N ILE A 71 -11.19 -40.20 -68.16
CA ILE A 71 -12.57 -40.47 -68.59
C ILE A 71 -12.65 -40.43 -70.11
N LEU A 72 -12.59 -41.62 -70.73
CA LEU A 72 -12.67 -41.80 -72.18
C LEU A 72 -14.12 -41.67 -72.72
N PRO A 73 -14.32 -41.18 -73.96
CA PRO A 73 -15.65 -41.03 -74.57
C PRO A 73 -16.44 -42.35 -74.71
N ASP A 74 -15.74 -43.48 -74.85
CA ASP A 74 -16.30 -44.75 -75.33
C ASP A 74 -16.92 -45.65 -74.23
N CYS A 75 -16.92 -45.20 -72.97
CA CYS A 75 -17.48 -45.96 -71.85
C CYS A 75 -19.01 -45.87 -71.76
N SER A 76 -19.65 -46.94 -71.25
CA SER A 76 -21.10 -46.94 -71.00
C SER A 76 -21.50 -45.87 -69.97
N PRO A 77 -22.73 -45.32 -70.03
CA PRO A 77 -23.21 -44.35 -69.06
C PRO A 77 -23.13 -44.83 -67.60
N MET A 78 -23.34 -46.13 -67.37
CA MET A 78 -23.27 -46.75 -66.04
C MET A 78 -21.84 -46.80 -65.51
N THR A 79 -20.89 -47.23 -66.35
CA THR A 79 -19.45 -47.22 -66.02
C THR A 79 -18.94 -45.81 -65.75
N ARG A 80 -19.36 -44.84 -66.55
CA ARG A 80 -18.99 -43.43 -66.36
C ARG A 80 -19.50 -42.90 -65.01
N ASN A 81 -20.74 -43.20 -64.65
CA ASN A 81 -21.30 -42.79 -63.37
C ASN A 81 -20.55 -43.41 -62.18
N GLU A 82 -20.21 -44.70 -62.27
CA GLU A 82 -19.41 -45.38 -61.23
C GLU A 82 -18.02 -44.76 -61.08
N MET A 83 -17.33 -44.47 -62.19
CA MET A 83 -16.02 -43.81 -62.18
C MET A 83 -16.10 -42.41 -61.55
N THR A 84 -17.13 -41.62 -61.87
CA THR A 84 -17.34 -40.29 -61.26
C THR A 84 -17.53 -40.39 -59.74
N ILE A 85 -18.31 -41.36 -59.26
CA ILE A 85 -18.52 -41.57 -57.82
C ILE A 85 -17.20 -41.95 -57.14
N ARG A 86 -16.44 -42.91 -57.71
CA ARG A 86 -15.14 -43.35 -57.18
C ARG A 86 -14.12 -42.21 -57.17
N ALA A 87 -14.07 -41.39 -58.23
CA ALA A 87 -13.23 -40.21 -58.29
C ALA A 87 -13.57 -39.19 -57.20
N GLY A 88 -14.87 -38.97 -56.95
CA GLY A 88 -15.34 -38.12 -55.86
C GLY A 88 -14.83 -38.59 -54.49
N VAL A 89 -14.91 -39.90 -54.21
CA VAL A 89 -14.39 -40.47 -52.96
C VAL A 89 -12.88 -40.25 -52.84
N PHE A 90 -12.12 -40.53 -53.90
CA PHE A 90 -10.67 -40.29 -53.93
C PHE A 90 -10.31 -38.82 -53.67
N PHE A 91 -11.01 -37.89 -54.33
CA PHE A 91 -10.82 -36.46 -54.14
C PHE A 91 -11.12 -36.04 -52.72
N THR A 92 -12.24 -36.49 -52.15
CA THR A 92 -12.60 -36.14 -50.77
C THR A 92 -11.56 -36.60 -49.76
N GLU A 93 -11.00 -37.81 -49.91
CA GLU A 93 -9.93 -38.26 -49.03
C GLU A 93 -8.65 -37.42 -49.21
N ALA A 94 -8.24 -37.15 -50.44
CA ALA A 94 -7.04 -36.36 -50.70
C ALA A 94 -7.12 -34.93 -50.15
N ASN A 95 -8.33 -34.39 -49.95
CA ASN A 95 -8.53 -33.08 -49.30
C ASN A 95 -8.49 -33.14 -47.76
N VAL A 96 -8.64 -34.31 -47.13
CA VAL A 96 -8.70 -34.43 -45.66
C VAL A 96 -7.48 -33.78 -44.98
N PRO A 97 -6.22 -34.03 -45.42
CA PRO A 97 -5.05 -33.40 -44.80
C PRO A 97 -5.01 -31.88 -44.96
N ILE A 98 -5.44 -31.36 -46.12
CA ILE A 98 -5.49 -29.92 -46.42
C ILE A 98 -6.51 -29.23 -45.50
N GLU A 99 -7.72 -29.77 -45.44
CA GLU A 99 -8.80 -29.23 -44.59
C GLU A 99 -8.46 -29.31 -43.10
N LYS A 100 -7.78 -30.38 -42.66
CA LYS A 100 -7.30 -30.51 -41.28
C LYS A 100 -6.29 -29.42 -40.94
N THR A 101 -5.34 -29.15 -41.83
CA THR A 101 -4.33 -28.11 -41.64
C THR A 101 -4.96 -26.73 -41.58
N HIS A 102 -5.92 -26.43 -42.47
CA HIS A 102 -6.65 -25.16 -42.45
C HIS A 102 -7.41 -24.96 -41.14
N ARG A 103 -8.11 -26.00 -40.66
CA ARG A 103 -8.84 -25.95 -39.40
C ARG A 103 -7.93 -25.69 -38.21
N SER A 104 -6.79 -26.39 -38.13
CA SER A 104 -5.80 -26.15 -37.08
C SER A 104 -5.23 -24.74 -37.13
N ALA A 105 -5.03 -24.15 -38.32
CA ALA A 105 -4.59 -22.77 -38.47
C ALA A 105 -5.65 -21.76 -37.99
N LEU A 106 -6.94 -22.00 -38.29
CA LEU A 106 -8.05 -21.19 -37.79
C LEU A 106 -8.17 -21.25 -36.27
N GLU A 107 -8.07 -22.44 -35.68
CA GLU A 107 -8.08 -22.65 -34.22
C GLU A 107 -6.91 -21.91 -33.56
N ALA A 108 -5.69 -22.07 -34.06
CA ALA A 108 -4.52 -21.36 -33.56
C ALA A 108 -4.65 -19.83 -33.69
N GLY A 109 -5.28 -19.34 -34.77
CA GLY A 109 -5.57 -17.92 -34.96
C GLY A 109 -6.57 -17.39 -33.93
N ALA A 110 -7.64 -18.15 -33.64
CA ALA A 110 -8.61 -17.80 -32.61
C ALA A 110 -7.97 -17.77 -31.21
N ASP A 111 -7.14 -18.76 -30.89
CA ASP A 111 -6.40 -18.82 -29.63
C ASP A 111 -5.44 -17.64 -29.46
N LEU A 112 -4.74 -17.25 -30.55
CA LEU A 112 -3.85 -16.09 -30.55
C LEU A 112 -4.61 -14.80 -30.26
N LEU A 113 -5.76 -14.59 -30.91
CA LEU A 113 -6.60 -13.41 -30.66
C LEU A 113 -7.09 -13.37 -29.20
N GLN A 114 -7.49 -14.51 -28.64
CA GLN A 114 -7.90 -14.60 -27.24
C GLN A 114 -6.72 -14.28 -26.30
N LEU A 115 -5.53 -14.78 -26.59
CA LEU A 115 -4.33 -14.50 -25.80
C LEU A 115 -3.96 -13.01 -25.87
N GLN A 116 -4.02 -12.41 -27.07
CA GLN A 116 -3.75 -10.99 -27.26
C GLN A 116 -4.73 -10.12 -26.48
N ALA A 117 -6.02 -10.46 -26.48
CA ALA A 117 -7.04 -9.76 -25.68
C ALA A 117 -6.74 -9.87 -24.17
N ARG A 118 -6.38 -11.06 -23.68
CA ARG A 118 -6.02 -11.28 -22.27
C ARG A 118 -4.76 -10.54 -21.86
N LEU A 119 -3.74 -10.49 -22.73
CA LEU A 119 -2.53 -9.71 -22.50
C LEU A 119 -2.82 -8.21 -22.49
N GLY A 120 -3.67 -7.72 -23.39
CA GLY A 120 -4.14 -6.34 -23.40
C GLY A 120 -4.81 -5.97 -22.08
N GLN A 121 -5.76 -6.79 -21.61
CA GLN A 121 -6.44 -6.56 -20.33
C GLN A 121 -5.46 -6.56 -19.15
N ARG A 122 -4.59 -7.56 -19.05
CA ARG A 122 -3.56 -7.66 -18.01
C ARG A 122 -2.63 -6.44 -17.99
N THR A 123 -2.29 -5.90 -19.17
CA THR A 123 -1.42 -4.72 -19.28
C THR A 123 -2.11 -3.48 -18.74
N LEU A 124 -3.42 -3.31 -19.01
CA LEU A 124 -4.22 -2.23 -18.45
C LEU A 124 -4.35 -2.38 -16.92
N ASP A 125 -4.72 -3.56 -16.44
CA ASP A 125 -4.86 -3.84 -15.00
C ASP A 125 -3.54 -3.55 -14.24
N LEU A 126 -2.39 -3.93 -14.82
CA LEU A 126 -1.07 -3.66 -14.25
C LEU A 126 -0.72 -2.17 -14.28
N ALA A 127 -1.10 -1.44 -15.33
CA ALA A 127 -0.86 -0.01 -15.42
C ALA A 127 -1.68 0.76 -14.37
N ASP A 128 -2.93 0.36 -14.15
CA ASP A 128 -3.79 0.96 -13.11
C ASP A 128 -3.28 0.62 -11.71
N SER A 129 -2.94 -0.65 -11.44
CA SER A 129 -2.36 -1.04 -10.15
C SER A 129 -1.04 -0.33 -9.86
N ASN A 130 -0.18 -0.14 -10.85
CA ASN A 130 1.05 0.63 -10.68
C ASN A 130 0.78 2.10 -10.36
N ARG A 131 -0.24 2.71 -10.97
CA ARG A 131 -0.64 4.10 -10.68
C ARG A 131 -1.10 4.22 -9.22
N ASP A 132 -1.94 3.31 -8.76
CA ASP A 132 -2.44 3.29 -7.39
C ASP A 132 -1.31 3.09 -6.37
N LEU A 133 -0.35 2.19 -6.67
CA LEU A 133 0.82 1.97 -5.82
C LEU A 133 1.71 3.21 -5.71
N LEU A 134 1.97 3.90 -6.83
CA LEU A 134 2.77 5.14 -6.83
C LEU A 134 2.08 6.26 -6.05
N GLN A 135 0.75 6.38 -6.17
CA GLN A 135 -0.03 7.30 -5.37
C GLN A 135 0.09 6.96 -3.87
N GLY A 136 -0.09 5.70 -3.50
CA GLY A 136 0.03 5.25 -2.11
C GLY A 136 1.42 5.46 -1.52
N ILE A 137 2.49 5.32 -2.31
CA ILE A 137 3.86 5.66 -1.89
C ILE A 137 3.98 7.15 -1.60
N THR A 138 3.45 8.00 -2.49
CA THR A 138 3.52 9.45 -2.34
C THR A 138 2.77 9.93 -1.09
N GLU A 139 1.58 9.38 -0.85
CA GLU A 139 0.78 9.67 0.34
C GLU A 139 1.51 9.26 1.62
N ARG A 140 2.11 8.06 1.65
CA ARG A 140 2.88 7.58 2.82
C ARG A 140 4.10 8.45 3.11
N LEU A 141 4.87 8.82 2.09
CA LEU A 141 6.04 9.70 2.27
C LEU A 141 5.62 11.06 2.85
N SER A 142 4.48 11.61 2.40
CA SER A 142 3.97 12.86 2.95
C SER A 142 3.52 12.73 4.41
N ALA A 143 2.87 11.61 4.75
CA ALA A 143 2.40 11.33 6.10
C ALA A 143 3.57 11.07 7.06
N GLU A 144 4.61 10.37 6.60
CA GLU A 144 5.84 10.12 7.35
C GLU A 144 6.58 11.42 7.66
N ALA A 145 6.76 12.29 6.66
CA ALA A 145 7.38 13.61 6.87
C ALA A 145 6.59 14.50 7.85
N ALA A 146 5.25 14.46 7.78
CA ALA A 146 4.39 15.18 8.71
C ALA A 146 4.50 14.62 10.14
N LEU A 147 4.58 13.28 10.28
CA LEU A 147 4.75 12.62 11.57
C LEU A 147 6.12 12.94 12.18
N GLU A 148 7.20 12.84 11.41
CA GLU A 148 8.56 13.18 11.86
C GLU A 148 8.62 14.65 12.34
N ASN A 149 7.95 15.56 11.63
CA ASN A 149 7.85 16.96 12.05
C ASN A 149 7.08 17.13 13.36
N SER A 150 5.95 16.42 13.51
CA SER A 150 5.14 16.44 14.72
C SER A 150 5.90 15.87 15.93
N GLU A 151 6.59 14.74 15.75
CA GLU A 151 7.40 14.11 16.80
C GLU A 151 8.51 15.03 17.28
N ARG A 152 9.18 15.74 16.36
CA ARG A 152 10.21 16.71 16.70
C ARG A 152 9.64 17.86 17.52
N ILE A 153 8.51 18.44 17.09
CA ILE A 153 7.84 19.53 17.81
C ILE A 153 7.40 19.06 19.20
N SER A 154 6.79 17.88 19.30
CA SER A 154 6.34 17.30 20.56
C SER A 154 7.52 17.08 21.53
N SER A 155 8.65 16.58 21.03
CA SER A 155 9.86 16.39 21.82
C SER A 155 10.41 17.71 22.36
N GLN A 156 10.43 18.75 21.52
CA GLN A 156 10.86 20.10 21.93
C GLN A 156 9.93 20.69 22.99
N LEU A 157 8.61 20.60 22.80
CA LEU A 157 7.62 21.08 23.76
C LEU A 157 7.72 20.34 25.10
N LEU A 158 8.00 19.03 25.07
CA LEU A 158 8.18 18.24 26.28
C LEU A 158 9.43 18.68 27.06
N GLU A 159 10.53 18.95 26.36
CA GLU A 159 11.76 19.45 26.96
C GLU A 159 11.54 20.84 27.58
N GLU A 160 10.88 21.76 26.86
CA GLU A 160 10.55 23.10 27.34
C GLU A 160 9.61 23.05 28.56
N SER A 161 8.58 22.20 28.53
CA SER A 161 7.68 21.97 29.66
C SER A 161 8.44 21.45 30.87
N GLY A 162 9.40 20.54 30.68
CA GLY A 162 10.25 20.02 31.75
C GLY A 162 11.12 21.10 32.37
N LEU A 163 11.72 21.97 31.56
CA LEU A 163 12.51 23.11 32.05
C LEU A 163 11.66 24.07 32.86
N LEU A 164 10.47 24.42 32.36
CA LEU A 164 9.55 25.33 33.05
C LEU A 164 9.09 24.75 34.40
N GLU A 165 8.81 23.44 34.45
CA GLU A 165 8.45 22.77 35.71
C GLU A 165 9.58 22.86 36.74
N GLN A 166 10.84 22.66 36.32
CA GLN A 166 11.99 22.80 37.21
C GLN A 166 12.16 24.24 37.71
N GLN A 167 12.00 25.23 36.82
CA GLN A 167 12.04 26.65 37.21
C GLN A 167 10.96 27.00 38.23
N MET A 168 9.72 26.53 38.02
CA MET A 168 8.61 26.74 38.94
C MET A 168 8.87 26.12 40.31
N LYS A 169 9.41 24.90 40.36
CA LYS A 169 9.81 24.24 41.61
C LYS A 169 10.88 25.04 42.35
N GLU A 170 11.88 25.54 41.64
CA GLU A 170 12.97 26.31 42.25
C GLU A 170 12.48 27.66 42.81
N ILE A 171 11.67 28.40 42.04
CA ILE A 171 11.08 29.67 42.52
C ILE A 171 10.19 29.41 43.74
N THR A 172 9.36 28.37 43.70
CA THR A 172 8.51 28.00 44.84
C THR A 172 9.34 27.66 46.07
N ARG A 173 10.45 26.94 45.90
CA ARG A 173 11.37 26.63 47.00
C ARG A 173 12.02 27.89 47.57
N GLN A 174 12.39 28.84 46.72
CA GLN A 174 12.96 30.13 47.14
C GLN A 174 11.95 30.97 47.93
N ILE A 175 10.70 31.05 47.48
CA ILE A 175 9.62 31.74 48.18
C ILE A 175 9.42 31.11 49.57
N LEU A 176 9.25 29.78 49.63
CA LEU A 176 9.06 29.07 50.91
C LEU A 176 10.25 29.25 51.86
N ALA A 177 11.48 29.27 51.33
CA ALA A 177 12.67 29.51 52.15
C ALA A 177 12.72 30.95 52.68
N ALA A 178 12.37 31.94 51.86
CA ALA A 178 12.29 33.34 52.27
C ALA A 178 11.21 33.54 53.35
N ASP A 179 10.02 32.98 53.16
CA ASP A 179 8.91 33.04 54.11
C ASP A 179 9.28 32.39 55.46
N GLU A 180 10.00 31.27 55.44
CA GLU A 180 10.46 30.62 56.68
C GLU A 180 11.47 31.48 57.45
N VAL A 181 12.35 32.18 56.75
CA VAL A 181 13.29 33.15 57.36
C VAL A 181 12.52 34.31 57.98
N GLU A 182 11.54 34.86 57.28
CA GLU A 182 10.69 35.93 57.79
C GLU A 182 9.90 35.48 59.02
N ARG A 183 9.27 34.29 58.98
CA ARG A 183 8.54 33.72 60.12
C ARG A 183 9.42 33.58 61.36
N LYS A 184 10.67 33.09 61.21
CA LYS A 184 11.63 32.97 62.31
C LYS A 184 12.02 34.32 62.88
N LYS A 185 12.27 35.31 62.02
CA LYS A 185 12.59 36.68 62.43
C LYS A 185 11.44 37.30 63.22
N MET A 186 10.21 37.19 62.72
CA MET A 186 9.01 37.66 63.41
C MET A 186 8.81 36.95 64.74
N SER A 187 8.98 35.63 64.80
CA SER A 187 8.86 34.87 66.05
C SER A 187 9.87 35.30 67.11
N LEU A 188 11.12 35.59 66.70
CA LEU A 188 12.15 36.10 67.61
C LEU A 188 11.77 37.50 68.13
N GLN A 189 11.41 38.42 67.22
CA GLN A 189 11.01 39.77 67.60
C GLN A 189 9.79 39.76 68.54
N LEU A 190 8.78 38.94 68.24
CA LEU A 190 7.59 38.80 69.10
C LEU A 190 7.94 38.22 70.48
N HIS A 191 8.83 37.22 70.55
CA HIS A 191 9.28 36.67 71.82
C HIS A 191 10.04 37.71 72.65
N ASP A 192 10.91 38.51 72.02
CA ASP A 192 11.66 39.58 72.68
C ASP A 192 10.74 40.69 73.19
N ASP A 193 9.79 41.16 72.37
CA ASP A 193 8.82 42.19 72.74
C ASP A 193 7.93 41.73 73.92
N ILE A 194 7.45 40.48 73.88
CA ILE A 194 6.67 39.88 74.98
C ILE A 194 7.54 39.73 76.23
N GLY A 195 8.77 39.21 76.10
CA GLY A 195 9.70 39.01 77.20
C GLY A 195 10.06 40.31 77.91
N GLN A 196 10.36 41.37 77.14
CA GLN A 196 10.60 42.71 77.67
C GLN A 196 9.37 43.25 78.41
N THR A 197 8.18 43.05 77.85
CA THR A 197 6.94 43.52 78.47
C THR A 197 6.64 42.78 79.79
N LEU A 198 6.78 41.45 79.81
CA LEU A 198 6.62 40.63 81.00
C LEU A 198 7.65 40.99 82.09
N LEU A 199 8.90 41.26 81.72
CA LEU A 199 9.92 41.73 82.66
C LEU A 199 9.52 43.09 83.26
N GLY A 200 9.06 44.02 82.43
CA GLY A 200 8.54 45.32 82.88
C GLY A 200 7.39 45.18 83.88
N ILE A 201 6.44 44.27 83.62
CA ILE A 201 5.34 43.94 84.53
C ILE A 201 5.89 43.31 85.83
N HIS A 202 6.82 42.36 85.75
CA HIS A 202 7.39 41.67 86.91
C HIS A 202 8.13 42.63 87.86
N VAL A 203 8.97 43.51 87.32
CA VAL A 203 9.68 44.54 88.10
C VAL A 203 8.68 45.46 88.82
N ARG A 204 7.59 45.84 88.16
CA ARG A 204 6.54 46.67 88.77
C ARG A 204 5.73 45.91 89.82
N LEU A 205 5.44 44.63 89.61
CA LEU A 205 4.80 43.79 90.63
C LEU A 205 5.69 43.64 91.88
N LEU A 206 7.01 43.54 91.72
CA LEU A 206 7.95 43.56 92.84
C LEU A 206 7.92 44.92 93.58
N ALA A 207 7.84 46.04 92.85
CA ALA A 207 7.70 47.36 93.43
C ALA A 207 6.36 47.52 94.20
N LEU A 208 5.26 47.04 93.61
CA LEU A 208 3.94 46.97 94.25
C LEU A 208 3.97 46.14 95.53
N LYS A 209 4.55 44.93 95.49
CA LYS A 209 4.71 44.06 96.67
C LYS A 209 5.47 44.76 97.80
N LYS A 210 6.54 45.50 97.47
CA LYS A 210 7.31 46.31 98.43
C LYS A 210 6.48 47.44 99.04
N GLN A 211 5.66 48.13 98.24
CA GLN A 211 4.78 49.21 98.72
C GLN A 211 3.64 48.69 99.61
N VAL A 212 3.08 47.51 99.32
CA VAL A 212 2.09 46.84 100.18
C VAL A 212 2.68 46.51 101.55
N THR A 213 3.93 46.03 101.60
CA THR A 213 4.62 45.74 102.88
C THR A 213 5.03 46.99 103.67
N ALA A 214 5.14 48.15 103.02
CA ALA A 214 5.57 49.42 103.64
C ALA A 214 4.39 50.35 104.03
N GLY A 215 3.16 50.00 103.67
CA GLY A 215 1.97 50.48 104.35
C GLY A 215 1.43 51.87 104.02
N HIS A 216 1.72 52.55 102.88
CA HIS A 216 0.99 53.77 102.44
C HIS A 216 1.18 54.17 100.95
N VAL A 217 0.23 55.01 100.47
CA VAL A 217 0.11 55.90 99.29
C VAL A 217 1.04 55.67 98.09
N GLY A 218 0.46 55.20 96.97
CA GLY A 218 1.15 55.00 95.68
C GLY A 218 0.69 53.75 94.92
N LEU A 219 0.05 52.80 95.63
CA LEU A 219 -0.39 51.51 95.11
C LEU A 219 -1.32 51.63 93.88
N ALA A 220 -2.30 52.52 93.93
CA ALA A 220 -3.24 52.73 92.83
C ALA A 220 -2.55 53.24 91.55
N GLN A 221 -1.51 54.07 91.69
CA GLN A 221 -0.76 54.61 90.56
C GLN A 221 0.14 53.55 89.91
N GLU A 222 0.69 52.64 90.71
CA GLU A 222 1.56 51.57 90.20
C GLU A 222 0.74 50.40 89.61
N ILE A 223 -0.49 50.16 90.10
CA ILE A 223 -1.48 49.29 89.43
C ILE A 223 -1.88 49.89 88.08
N ALA A 224 -2.22 51.17 88.02
CA ALA A 224 -2.67 51.83 86.78
C ALA A 224 -1.58 51.92 85.69
N THR A 225 -0.30 52.00 86.08
CA THR A 225 0.82 51.94 85.13
C THR A 225 1.11 50.51 84.67
N THR A 226 0.97 49.52 85.54
CA THR A 226 1.08 48.10 85.15
C THR A 226 -0.03 47.71 84.17
N GLN A 227 -1.27 48.18 84.40
CA GLN A 227 -2.39 48.01 83.46
C GLN A 227 -2.10 48.61 82.07
N ARG A 228 -1.53 49.83 82.02
CA ARG A 228 -1.13 50.46 80.74
C ARG A 228 -0.07 49.67 79.97
N LEU A 229 0.87 49.01 80.66
CA LEU A 229 1.85 48.14 80.01
C LEU A 229 1.20 46.87 79.44
N VAL A 230 0.23 46.29 80.15
CA VAL A 230 -0.54 45.14 79.64
C VAL A 230 -1.36 45.54 78.40
N GLU A 231 -2.00 46.70 78.42
CA GLU A 231 -2.73 47.24 77.26
C GLU A 231 -1.81 47.47 76.06
N ALA A 232 -0.61 48.01 76.29
CA ALA A 232 0.40 48.15 75.23
C ALA A 232 0.82 46.79 74.66
N ALA A 233 1.02 45.77 75.52
CA ALA A 233 1.35 44.40 75.09
C ALA A 233 0.27 43.80 74.17
N VAL A 234 -1.00 43.93 74.57
CA VAL A 234 -2.15 43.45 73.79
C VAL A 234 -2.21 44.16 72.43
N LYS A 235 -1.92 45.47 72.39
CA LYS A 235 -1.89 46.24 71.14
C LYS A 235 -0.79 45.75 70.20
N THR A 236 0.41 45.49 70.71
CA THR A 236 1.53 44.94 69.92
C THR A 236 1.17 43.56 69.34
N ILE A 237 0.61 42.64 70.15
CA ILE A 237 0.18 41.31 69.68
C ILE A 237 -0.88 41.42 68.57
N ASN A 238 -1.87 42.31 68.73
CA ASN A 238 -2.91 42.50 67.72
C ASN A 238 -2.37 43.11 66.42
N GLN A 239 -1.40 44.01 66.50
CA GLN A 239 -0.74 44.57 65.32
C GLN A 239 0.00 43.47 64.53
N PHE A 240 0.74 42.61 65.22
CA PHE A 240 1.42 41.47 64.60
C PHE A 240 0.46 40.46 63.96
N ALA A 241 -0.65 40.14 64.62
CA ALA A 241 -1.67 39.24 64.06
C ALA A 241 -2.32 39.80 62.79
N HIS A 242 -2.45 41.14 62.72
CA HIS A 242 -2.98 41.82 61.54
C HIS A 242 -1.98 41.83 60.38
N GLU A 243 -0.70 42.12 60.65
CA GLU A 243 0.36 42.09 59.64
C GLU A 243 0.51 40.68 59.02
N TYR A 244 0.32 39.61 59.81
CA TYR A 244 0.36 38.22 59.32
C TYR A 244 -0.85 37.80 58.48
N SER A 245 -2.03 38.38 58.73
CA SER A 245 -3.25 38.10 57.93
C SER A 245 -3.22 38.76 56.56
N ILE A 246 -2.52 39.89 56.42
CA ILE A 246 -2.46 40.64 55.17
C ILE A 246 -1.44 40.01 54.19
N SER A 247 -0.34 39.46 54.70
CA SER A 247 0.70 38.81 53.87
C SER A 247 0.32 37.40 53.36
N HIS A 248 -0.83 36.85 53.75
CA HIS A 248 -1.31 35.53 53.32
C HIS A 248 -2.65 35.58 52.52
N GLN A 249 -3.01 36.72 51.94
CA GLN A 249 -4.07 36.74 50.92
C GLN A 249 -3.50 36.28 49.57
N PRO A 250 -4.11 35.28 48.91
CA PRO A 250 -3.64 34.71 47.65
C PRO A 250 -3.73 35.68 46.47
#